data_AF-A0A5N7B573-F1
#
_entry.id   AF-A0A5N7B573-F1
#
_cell.length_a   1.000
_cell.length_b   1.000
_cell.length_c   1.000
_cell.angle_alpha   90.00
_cell.angle_beta   90.00
_cell.angle_gamma   90.00
#
_symmetry.space_group_name_H-M   'P 1'
#
loop_
_entity.id
_entity.type
_entity.pdbx_description
1 polymer ?
#
loop_
_entity_poly.entity_id
_entity_poly.type
_entity_poly.pdbx_seq_one_letter_code
_entity_poly.pdbx_strand_id
1 'polypeptide(L)'
;MKATTIGTLLLAAGTALAVPGKQAQRAVGISGFSASQTDQQGFITFSFNDPNHNKAPVAANVLWKRPGNPPSDAHSSDGAYLIQFPDGVADISAFTLQVQRENSTSGVSFAVDDAADDTNWHCVTVDDNQSSKKCHFTGNIVFNPPSASSSASATPSPSATPSPSATPSAAVSSS
;
A
#
# COMPACT_ATOMS: atom_id res chain seq x y z
N MET A 1 44.85 -60.97 23.04
CA MET A 1 43.88 -59.90 22.76
C MET A 1 44.18 -59.32 21.38
N LYS A 2 43.21 -59.26 20.47
CA LYS A 2 43.29 -58.46 19.24
C LYS A 2 41.90 -57.89 18.98
N ALA A 3 41.78 -56.57 19.12
CA ALA A 3 40.53 -55.84 19.10
C ALA A 3 40.12 -55.50 17.66
N THR A 4 38.83 -55.66 17.40
CA THR A 4 38.14 -55.30 16.16
C THR A 4 37.55 -53.91 16.34
N THR A 5 37.89 -52.94 15.47
CA THR A 5 37.31 -51.60 15.49
C THR A 5 36.41 -51.42 14.27
N ILE A 6 35.10 -51.32 14.52
CA ILE A 6 34.05 -51.03 13.54
C ILE A 6 33.81 -49.51 13.56
N GLY A 7 34.02 -48.85 12.42
CA GLY A 7 33.78 -47.41 12.25
C GLY A 7 32.32 -47.12 11.88
N THR A 8 31.64 -46.34 12.72
CA THR A 8 30.26 -45.89 12.53
C THR A 8 30.24 -44.62 11.67
N LEU A 9 29.59 -44.65 10.51
CA LEU A 9 29.30 -43.46 9.69
C LEU A 9 27.96 -42.87 10.12
N LEU A 10 27.98 -41.69 10.75
CA LEU A 10 26.80 -40.89 11.06
C LEU A 10 26.37 -40.11 9.81
N LEU A 11 25.23 -40.45 9.21
CA LEU A 11 24.57 -39.63 8.20
C LEU A 11 23.82 -38.48 8.90
N ALA A 12 24.34 -37.25 8.76
CA ALA A 12 23.63 -36.06 9.17
C ALA A 12 22.51 -35.76 8.15
N ALA A 13 21.25 -36.01 8.53
CA ALA A 13 20.09 -35.58 7.76
C ALA A 13 19.88 -34.07 7.97
N GLY A 14 20.35 -33.25 7.03
CA GLY A 14 20.05 -31.83 6.98
C GLY A 14 18.60 -31.62 6.57
N THR A 15 17.78 -31.07 7.47
CA THR A 15 16.43 -30.61 7.15
C THR A 15 16.53 -29.31 6.36
N ALA A 16 16.22 -29.36 5.05
CA ALA A 16 16.04 -28.15 4.26
C ALA A 16 14.75 -27.46 4.72
N LEU A 17 14.87 -26.39 5.51
CA LEU A 17 13.77 -25.48 5.79
C LEU A 17 13.42 -24.75 4.49
N ALA A 18 12.35 -25.17 3.82
CA ALA A 18 11.74 -24.42 2.74
C ALA A 18 11.17 -23.12 3.33
N VAL A 19 11.98 -22.06 3.34
CA VAL A 19 11.51 -20.72 3.66
C VAL A 19 10.49 -20.35 2.58
N PRO A 20 9.23 -20.00 2.93
CA PRO A 20 8.28 -19.50 1.95
C PRO A 20 8.89 -18.27 1.29
N GLY A 21 9.25 -18.39 0.01
CA GLY A 21 9.72 -17.26 -0.78
C GLY A 21 8.59 -16.25 -0.86
N LYS A 22 8.77 -15.07 -0.24
CA LYS A 22 7.89 -13.92 -0.48
C LYS A 22 7.87 -13.70 -1.99
N GLN A 23 6.72 -13.88 -2.64
CA GLN A 23 6.60 -13.43 -4.03
C GLN A 23 6.80 -11.92 -4.03
N ALA A 24 7.86 -11.47 -4.69
CA ALA A 24 8.09 -10.06 -4.91
C ALA A 24 6.88 -9.50 -5.67
N GLN A 25 6.17 -8.55 -5.07
CA GLN A 25 5.08 -7.87 -5.75
C GLN A 25 5.65 -7.17 -6.98
N ARG A 26 4.94 -7.33 -8.10
CA ARG A 26 5.29 -6.69 -9.37
C ARG A 26 4.92 -5.21 -9.32
N ALA A 27 5.62 -4.40 -10.09
CA ALA A 27 5.35 -2.97 -10.18
C ALA A 27 3.93 -2.70 -10.73
N VAL A 28 3.25 -1.71 -10.17
CA VAL A 28 1.97 -1.19 -10.62
C VAL A 28 2.22 0.04 -11.49
N GLY A 29 1.52 0.12 -12.62
CA GLY A 29 1.56 1.29 -13.51
C GLY A 29 0.32 2.18 -13.35
N ILE A 30 0.49 3.48 -13.47
CA ILE A 30 -0.58 4.46 -13.72
C ILE A 30 -0.40 4.97 -15.15
N SER A 31 -1.47 4.95 -15.92
CA SER A 31 -1.51 5.36 -17.32
C SER A 31 -2.70 6.28 -17.59
N GLY A 32 -2.62 7.09 -18.64
CA GLY A 32 -3.68 8.00 -19.04
C GLY A 32 -3.99 9.08 -17.99
N PHE A 33 -2.99 9.47 -17.21
CA PHE A 33 -3.19 10.43 -16.12
C PHE A 33 -3.42 11.83 -16.67
N SER A 34 -4.61 12.35 -16.42
CA SER A 34 -5.04 13.67 -16.89
C SER A 34 -5.96 14.35 -15.89
N ALA A 35 -6.01 15.67 -15.98
CA ALA A 35 -6.88 16.51 -15.16
C ALA A 35 -7.53 17.59 -16.03
N SER A 36 -8.72 18.01 -15.62
CA SER A 36 -9.38 19.19 -16.19
C SER A 36 -10.07 19.97 -15.10
N GLN A 37 -10.14 21.28 -15.28
CA GLN A 37 -10.62 22.19 -14.28
C GLN A 37 -11.32 23.37 -14.96
N THR A 38 -12.45 23.78 -14.39
CA THR A 38 -13.13 25.06 -14.62
C THR A 38 -13.31 25.77 -13.28
N ASP A 39 -13.91 26.95 -13.28
CA ASP A 39 -14.26 27.65 -12.04
C ASP A 39 -15.31 26.91 -11.19
N GLN A 40 -16.07 26.00 -11.81
CA GLN A 40 -17.18 25.30 -11.16
C GLN A 40 -16.86 23.85 -10.80
N GLN A 41 -15.89 23.22 -11.49
CA GLN A 41 -15.65 21.79 -11.38
C GLN A 41 -14.18 21.44 -11.59
N GLY A 42 -13.71 20.43 -10.87
CA GLY A 42 -12.43 19.78 -11.12
C GLY A 42 -12.65 18.30 -11.39
N PHE A 43 -11.81 17.74 -12.26
CA PHE A 43 -11.86 16.35 -12.65
C PHE A 43 -10.44 15.80 -12.84
N ILE A 44 -10.18 14.62 -12.29
CA ILE A 44 -8.93 13.86 -12.46
C ILE A 44 -9.28 12.44 -12.89
N THR A 45 -8.56 11.91 -13.88
CA THR A 45 -8.73 10.53 -14.34
C THR A 45 -7.40 9.86 -14.65
N PHE A 46 -7.34 8.56 -14.41
CA PHE A 46 -6.21 7.69 -14.74
C PHE A 46 -6.63 6.22 -14.64
N SER A 47 -5.76 5.30 -15.09
CA SER A 47 -5.98 3.87 -14.99
C SER A 47 -4.79 3.15 -14.38
N PHE A 48 -5.07 2.20 -13.47
CA PHE A 48 -4.08 1.31 -12.87
C PHE A 48 -3.87 0.07 -13.74
N ASN A 49 -2.62 -0.23 -14.04
CA ASN A 49 -2.18 -1.52 -14.55
C ASN A 49 -1.48 -2.27 -13.42
N ASP A 50 -2.24 -3.05 -12.64
CA ASP A 50 -1.73 -3.83 -11.52
C ASP A 50 -1.58 -5.32 -11.90
N PRO A 51 -0.37 -5.80 -12.22
CA PRO A 51 -0.15 -7.21 -12.52
C PRO A 51 -0.32 -8.15 -11.31
N ASN A 52 -0.47 -7.60 -10.09
CA ASN A 52 -0.81 -8.34 -8.88
C ASN A 52 -2.33 -8.42 -8.64
N HIS A 53 -3.13 -7.91 -9.58
CA HIS A 53 -4.57 -8.01 -9.56
C HIS A 53 -5.04 -8.62 -10.88
N ASN A 54 -5.81 -9.70 -10.81
CA ASN A 54 -6.21 -10.49 -12.00
C ASN A 54 -7.30 -9.80 -12.85
N LYS A 55 -7.53 -8.50 -12.63
CA LYS A 55 -8.56 -7.73 -13.32
C LYS A 55 -7.93 -6.83 -14.37
N ALA A 56 -8.73 -6.48 -15.37
CA ALA A 56 -8.39 -5.49 -16.38
C ALA A 56 -7.96 -4.16 -15.74
N PRO A 57 -7.28 -3.26 -16.49
CA PRO A 57 -6.89 -1.97 -15.97
C PRO A 57 -8.05 -1.25 -15.30
N VAL A 58 -7.80 -0.78 -14.07
CA VAL A 58 -8.84 -0.23 -13.22
C VAL A 58 -8.84 1.27 -13.33
N ALA A 59 -9.95 1.85 -13.76
CA ALA A 59 -10.08 3.30 -13.89
C ALA A 59 -10.31 3.96 -12.52
N ALA A 60 -9.75 5.16 -12.36
CA ALA A 60 -9.99 6.06 -11.26
C ALA A 60 -10.52 7.37 -11.84
N ASN A 61 -11.66 7.84 -11.34
CA ASN A 61 -12.30 9.08 -11.78
C ASN A 61 -12.70 9.87 -10.55
N VAL A 62 -12.12 11.06 -10.39
CA VAL A 62 -12.34 11.92 -9.23
C VAL A 62 -12.95 13.22 -9.72
N LEU A 63 -14.17 13.51 -9.26
CA LEU A 63 -14.93 14.71 -9.63
C LEU A 63 -15.26 15.50 -8.37
N TRP A 64 -15.09 16.82 -8.42
CA TRP A 64 -15.47 17.69 -7.31
C TRP A 64 -15.96 19.06 -7.77
N LYS A 65 -16.73 19.73 -6.92
CA LYS A 65 -17.18 21.10 -7.16
C LYS A 65 -16.09 22.09 -6.75
N ARG A 66 -15.92 23.15 -7.55
CA ARG A 66 -15.02 24.27 -7.25
C ARG A 66 -15.81 25.54 -6.93
N PRO A 67 -15.29 26.41 -6.03
CA PRO A 67 -14.12 26.17 -5.18
C PRO A 67 -14.38 25.05 -4.15
N GLY A 68 -13.38 24.22 -3.89
CA GLY A 68 -13.49 23.02 -3.08
C GLY A 68 -12.36 22.03 -3.37
N ASN A 69 -12.26 20.98 -2.56
CA ASN A 69 -11.27 19.92 -2.70
C ASN A 69 -11.91 18.61 -3.18
N PRO A 70 -11.12 17.72 -3.79
CA PRO A 70 -11.54 16.36 -4.04
C PRO A 70 -12.05 15.64 -2.78
N PRO A 71 -12.97 14.67 -2.92
CA PRO A 71 -13.39 13.83 -1.81
C PRO A 71 -12.20 13.06 -1.21
N SER A 72 -12.18 12.92 0.13
CA SER A 72 -11.14 12.20 0.86
C SER A 72 -11.25 10.68 0.73
N ASP A 73 -12.40 10.19 0.28
CA ASP A 73 -12.78 8.79 0.09
C ASP A 73 -12.97 8.49 -1.41
N ALA A 74 -12.16 9.09 -2.28
CA ALA A 74 -12.18 8.73 -3.70
C ALA A 74 -11.58 7.33 -3.88
N HIS A 75 -12.22 6.49 -4.70
CA HIS A 75 -11.76 5.13 -4.97
C HIS A 75 -11.70 4.83 -6.46
N SER A 76 -10.91 3.83 -6.82
CA SER A 76 -10.97 3.20 -8.13
C SER A 76 -12.35 2.59 -8.39
N SER A 77 -12.71 2.37 -9.64
CA SER A 77 -14.03 1.88 -10.06
C SER A 77 -14.44 0.54 -9.44
N ASP A 78 -13.46 -0.26 -9.01
CA ASP A 78 -13.65 -1.56 -8.35
C ASP A 78 -13.41 -1.53 -6.83
N GLY A 79 -13.07 -0.36 -6.26
CA GLY A 79 -12.75 -0.18 -4.85
C GLY A 79 -11.40 -0.73 -4.40
N ALA A 80 -10.53 -1.19 -5.32
CA ALA A 80 -9.24 -1.79 -4.94
C ALA A 80 -8.20 -0.76 -4.46
N TYR A 81 -8.34 0.50 -4.88
CA TYR A 81 -7.44 1.60 -4.57
C TYR A 81 -8.20 2.77 -3.98
N LEU A 82 -7.72 3.24 -2.84
CA LEU A 82 -8.05 4.52 -2.24
C LEU A 82 -7.15 5.61 -2.85
N ILE A 83 -7.76 6.74 -3.20
CA ILE A 83 -7.16 7.86 -3.91
C ILE A 83 -7.33 9.09 -3.04
N GLN A 84 -6.23 9.74 -2.71
CA GLN A 84 -6.19 10.82 -1.75
C GLN A 84 -5.40 12.01 -2.29
N PHE A 85 -5.81 13.18 -1.83
CA PHE A 85 -5.17 14.46 -2.12
C PHE A 85 -4.87 15.12 -0.78
N PRO A 86 -3.76 14.75 -0.11
CA PRO A 86 -3.49 15.15 1.28
C PRO A 86 -3.48 16.66 1.48
N ASP A 87 -3.01 17.41 0.48
CA ASP A 87 -2.93 18.87 0.49
C ASP A 87 -4.14 19.53 -0.20
N GLY A 88 -5.11 18.74 -0.66
CA GLY A 88 -6.19 19.19 -1.54
C GLY A 88 -5.73 19.44 -2.98
N VAL A 89 -6.61 20.02 -3.79
CA VAL A 89 -6.32 20.41 -5.18
C VAL A 89 -6.88 21.80 -5.44
N ALA A 90 -6.10 22.81 -5.06
CA ALA A 90 -6.44 24.21 -5.33
C ALA A 90 -6.35 24.53 -6.82
N ASP A 91 -5.31 24.04 -7.50
CA ASP A 91 -5.09 24.17 -8.94
C ASP A 91 -4.54 22.84 -9.49
N ILE A 92 -5.11 22.33 -10.57
CA ILE A 92 -4.63 21.09 -11.21
C ILE A 92 -3.21 21.19 -11.80
N SER A 93 -2.58 22.38 -11.82
CA SER A 93 -1.19 22.55 -12.27
C SER A 93 -0.18 21.96 -11.30
N ALA A 94 -0.53 21.92 -10.00
CA ALA A 94 0.35 21.36 -8.98
C ALA A 94 -0.46 20.76 -7.83
N PHE A 95 -0.22 19.48 -7.54
CA PHE A 95 -0.83 18.78 -6.40
C PHE A 95 -0.10 17.48 -6.05
N THR A 96 -0.37 16.97 -4.86
CA THR A 96 0.08 15.65 -4.42
C THR A 96 -1.05 14.64 -4.59
N LEU A 97 -0.81 13.59 -5.37
CA LEU A 97 -1.66 12.40 -5.46
C LEU A 97 -1.10 11.32 -4.54
N GLN A 98 -1.92 10.79 -3.64
CA GLN A 98 -1.58 9.61 -2.86
C GLN A 98 -2.49 8.45 -3.27
N VAL A 99 -1.89 7.30 -3.52
CA VAL A 99 -2.58 6.06 -3.86
C VAL A 99 -2.28 5.01 -2.82
N GLN A 100 -3.31 4.41 -2.25
CA GLN A 100 -3.20 3.31 -1.31
C GLN A 100 -4.05 2.14 -1.78
N ARG A 101 -3.49 0.94 -1.71
CA ARG A 101 -4.28 -0.28 -1.93
C ARG A 101 -5.10 -0.58 -0.69
N GLU A 102 -6.38 -0.92 -0.82
CA GLU A 102 -7.30 -1.10 0.32
C GLU A 102 -6.79 -2.08 1.39
N ASN A 103 -6.08 -3.14 0.96
CA ASN A 103 -5.49 -4.14 1.86
C ASN A 103 -4.03 -3.84 2.26
N SER A 104 -3.56 -2.61 2.08
CA SER A 104 -2.21 -2.16 2.41
C SER A 104 -2.25 -1.08 3.46
N THR A 105 -1.33 -1.11 4.42
CA THR A 105 -1.14 -0.03 5.41
C THR A 105 -0.21 1.08 4.91
N SER A 106 0.28 0.98 3.67
CA SER A 106 1.18 1.96 3.08
C SER A 106 0.71 2.34 1.69
N GLY A 107 0.68 3.65 1.43
CA GLY A 107 0.40 4.26 0.13
C GLY A 107 1.66 4.86 -0.49
N VAL A 108 1.58 5.18 -1.77
CA VAL A 108 2.64 5.87 -2.54
C VAL A 108 2.12 7.25 -2.91
N SER A 109 2.99 8.25 -2.76
CA SER A 109 2.67 9.64 -3.09
C SER A 109 3.45 10.10 -4.32
N PHE A 110 2.78 10.88 -5.17
CA PHE A 110 3.30 11.46 -6.40
C PHE A 110 2.95 12.94 -6.40
N ALA A 111 3.96 13.81 -6.41
CA ALA A 111 3.75 15.22 -6.66
C ALA A 111 3.81 15.47 -8.17
N VAL A 112 2.86 16.25 -8.68
CA VAL A 112 2.92 16.82 -10.02
C VAL A 112 3.01 18.33 -9.91
N ASP A 113 3.80 18.93 -10.79
CA ASP A 113 3.99 20.36 -10.90
C ASP A 113 4.35 20.70 -12.36
N ASP A 114 3.54 21.51 -13.02
CA ASP A 114 3.75 21.99 -14.39
C ASP A 114 4.88 23.02 -14.48
N ALA A 115 5.20 23.70 -13.36
CA ALA A 115 6.27 24.70 -13.30
C ALA A 115 7.66 24.10 -13.05
N ALA A 116 7.75 22.80 -12.75
CA ALA A 116 9.01 22.12 -12.51
C ALA A 116 9.77 21.86 -13.82
N ASP A 117 11.10 22.04 -13.81
CA ASP A 117 11.96 21.70 -14.93
C ASP A 117 11.87 20.20 -15.26
N ASP A 118 11.86 19.84 -16.55
CA ASP A 118 11.75 18.46 -17.04
C ASP A 118 10.56 17.66 -16.48
N THR A 119 9.48 18.35 -16.10
CA THR A 119 8.23 17.71 -15.68
C THR A 119 7.59 16.95 -16.83
N ASN A 120 6.94 15.83 -16.50
CA ASN A 120 6.06 15.13 -17.44
C ASN A 120 4.61 15.59 -17.32
N TRP A 121 4.29 16.47 -16.36
CA TRP A 121 2.96 17.01 -16.14
C TRP A 121 2.84 18.33 -16.88
N HIS A 122 1.98 18.37 -17.90
CA HIS A 122 1.85 19.55 -18.76
C HIS A 122 0.42 20.06 -18.81
N CYS A 123 0.28 21.36 -18.52
CA CYS A 123 -1.00 22.06 -18.51
C CYS A 123 -1.15 23.03 -19.67
N VAL A 124 -2.38 23.13 -20.17
CA VAL A 124 -2.80 24.14 -21.13
C VAL A 124 -4.07 24.82 -20.62
N THR A 125 -4.09 26.14 -20.71
CA THR A 125 -5.31 26.92 -20.49
C THR A 125 -6.01 27.12 -21.83
N VAL A 126 -7.30 26.82 -21.86
CA VAL A 126 -8.19 27.01 -22.98
C VAL A 126 -9.20 28.08 -22.59
N ASP A 127 -9.04 29.25 -23.19
CA ASP A 127 -9.94 30.38 -23.02
C ASP A 127 -11.08 30.30 -24.03
N ASP A 128 -11.95 29.30 -23.84
CA ASP A 128 -13.30 29.35 -24.41
C ASP A 128 -14.22 30.14 -23.45
N ASN A 129 -15.52 30.32 -23.78
CA ASN A 129 -16.51 31.08 -22.99
C ASN A 129 -16.57 30.77 -21.46
N GLN A 130 -15.86 29.74 -21.00
CA GLN A 130 -15.41 29.55 -19.62
C GLN A 130 -13.94 29.11 -19.62
N SER A 131 -13.07 29.80 -18.88
CA SER A 131 -11.65 29.42 -18.78
C SER A 131 -11.54 27.99 -18.24
N SER A 132 -11.02 27.10 -19.07
CA SER A 132 -10.79 25.70 -18.72
C SER A 132 -9.30 25.41 -18.74
N LYS A 133 -8.79 24.83 -17.67
CA LYS A 133 -7.42 24.29 -17.62
C LYS A 133 -7.47 22.79 -17.85
N LYS A 134 -6.56 22.26 -18.65
CA LYS A 134 -6.39 20.83 -18.89
C LYS A 134 -4.94 20.46 -18.70
N CYS A 135 -4.69 19.38 -17.98
CA CYS A 135 -3.35 18.88 -17.74
C CYS A 135 -3.26 17.40 -18.10
N HIS A 136 -2.09 16.97 -18.55
CA HIS A 136 -1.84 15.58 -18.89
C HIS A 136 -0.43 15.17 -18.49
N PHE A 137 -0.27 13.93 -18.07
CA PHE A 137 1.02 13.33 -17.81
C PHE A 137 1.53 12.62 -19.06
N THR A 138 2.76 12.92 -19.47
CA THR A 138 3.44 12.25 -20.57
C THR A 138 4.14 10.99 -20.05
N GLY A 139 3.73 9.83 -20.56
CA GLY A 139 4.27 8.53 -20.16
C GLY A 139 3.43 7.85 -19.07
N ASN A 140 4.08 6.95 -18.32
CA ASN A 140 3.45 6.15 -17.27
C ASN A 140 4.20 6.32 -15.96
N ILE A 141 3.45 6.41 -14.87
CA ILE A 141 4.03 6.37 -13.52
C ILE A 141 4.12 4.90 -13.11
N VAL A 142 5.27 4.46 -12.62
CA VAL A 142 5.46 3.07 -12.17
C VAL A 142 5.93 3.08 -10.73
N PHE A 143 5.27 2.32 -9.88
CA PHE A 143 5.63 2.19 -8.48
C PHE A 143 5.57 0.73 -8.03
N ASN A 144 6.42 0.37 -7.08
CA ASN A 144 6.35 -0.93 -6.44
C ASN A 144 5.44 -0.80 -5.22
N PRO A 145 4.30 -1.51 -5.17
CA PRO A 145 3.49 -1.48 -3.98
C PRO A 145 4.27 -2.08 -2.80
N PRO A 146 4.08 -1.55 -1.60
CA PRO A 146 4.65 -2.13 -0.38
C PRO A 146 4.13 -3.56 -0.24
N SER A 147 5.04 -4.50 0.01
CA SER A 147 4.71 -5.91 0.18
C SER A 147 3.57 -6.05 1.19
N ALA A 148 2.51 -6.78 0.82
CA ALA A 148 1.42 -7.09 1.74
C ALA A 148 2.04 -7.73 2.99
N SER A 149 2.10 -6.97 4.08
CA SER A 149 2.56 -7.48 5.35
C SER A 149 1.50 -8.47 5.78
N SER A 150 1.78 -9.76 5.66
CA SER A 150 1.01 -10.80 6.32
C SER A 150 1.10 -10.50 7.82
N SER A 151 0.13 -9.77 8.36
CA SER A 151 -0.07 -9.69 9.80
C SER A 151 -0.14 -11.13 10.28
N ALA A 152 0.87 -11.50 11.08
CA ALA A 152 1.01 -12.82 11.65
C ALA A 152 -0.33 -13.22 12.26
N SER A 153 -0.87 -14.38 11.85
CA SER A 153 -1.81 -15.11 12.68
C SER A 153 -1.12 -15.32 14.02
N ALA A 154 -1.46 -14.51 15.01
CA ALA A 154 -1.09 -14.76 16.38
C ALA A 154 -1.84 -16.04 16.78
N THR A 155 -1.16 -17.17 16.66
CA THR A 155 -1.59 -18.42 17.27
C THR A 155 -1.75 -18.14 18.77
N PRO A 156 -2.93 -18.34 19.37
CA PRO A 156 -3.04 -18.26 20.82
C PRO A 156 -2.17 -19.36 21.42
N SER A 157 -1.15 -18.95 22.16
CA SER A 157 -0.33 -19.84 22.97
C SER A 157 -1.20 -20.44 24.08
N PRO A 158 -1.30 -21.77 24.23
CA PRO A 158 -2.01 -22.35 25.37
C PRO A 158 -1.14 -22.20 26.62
N SER A 159 -1.34 -21.12 27.38
CA SER A 159 -0.75 -20.97 28.70
C SER A 159 -1.35 -21.98 29.69
N ALA A 160 -0.56 -23.01 29.91
CA ALA A 160 -0.36 -23.80 31.13
C ALA A 160 -1.34 -23.61 32.31
N THR A 161 -1.93 -24.76 32.66
CA THR A 161 -2.56 -25.19 33.92
C THR A 161 -1.96 -24.58 35.20
N PRO A 162 -2.78 -24.09 36.15
CA PRO A 162 -2.32 -23.82 37.51
C PRO A 162 -2.25 -25.13 38.33
N SER A 163 -1.06 -25.41 38.88
CA SER A 163 -0.82 -26.51 39.83
C SER A 163 -1.13 -26.05 41.26
N PRO A 164 -1.90 -26.81 42.07
CA PRO A 164 -2.13 -26.48 43.48
C PRO A 164 -1.07 -27.14 44.38
N SER A 165 -0.61 -26.44 45.42
CA SER A 165 -0.04 -27.09 46.61
C SER A 165 -0.12 -26.17 47.82
N ALA A 166 -0.81 -26.70 48.84
CA ALA A 166 -1.00 -26.15 50.17
C ALA A 166 0.27 -26.25 51.02
N THR A 167 0.35 -25.46 52.11
CA THR A 167 0.35 -25.95 53.51
C THR A 167 0.52 -24.75 54.47
N PRO A 168 -0.25 -24.66 55.57
CA PRO A 168 -0.05 -23.67 56.64
C PRO A 168 0.85 -24.22 57.77
N SER A 169 1.59 -23.35 58.44
CA SER A 169 2.14 -23.65 59.78
C SER A 169 2.03 -22.45 60.69
N ALA A 170 1.40 -22.71 61.83
CA ALA A 170 1.16 -21.81 62.94
C ALA A 170 2.43 -21.54 63.75
N ALA A 171 2.47 -20.40 64.44
CA ALA A 171 3.05 -20.33 65.77
C ALA A 171 2.38 -19.20 66.57
N VAL A 172 1.96 -19.59 67.77
CA VAL A 172 1.32 -18.82 68.84
C VAL A 172 2.35 -17.91 69.52
N SER A 173 1.92 -16.78 70.11
CA SER A 173 2.14 -16.53 71.55
C SER A 173 1.62 -15.17 72.03
N SER A 174 1.13 -15.27 73.26
CA SER A 174 0.46 -14.33 74.15
C SER A 174 1.25 -13.08 74.55
N SER A 175 0.54 -11.98 74.83
CA SER A 175 0.45 -11.33 76.14
C SER A 175 -0.64 -10.27 76.12
#